data_AF-A0A955R718-F1
#
_entry.id   AF-A0A955R718-F1
#
_cell.length_a   1.000
_cell.length_b   1.000
_cell.length_c   1.000
_cell.angle_alpha   90.00
_cell.angle_beta   90.00
_cell.angle_gamma   90.00
#
_symmetry.space_group_name_H-M   'P 1'
#
loop_
_entity.id
_entity.type
_entity.pdbx_description
1 polymer ?
#
loop_
_entity_poly.entity_id
_entity_poly.type
_entity_poly.pdbx_seq_one_letter_code
_entity_poly.pdbx_strand_id
1 'polypeptide(L)' 'MPTTKTWDANEATAHVAYRASEVIAIYPITPASPMGEHADAWAAAGQPNLWGDVPEVAELQSEGGAAGA' A
#
# COMPACT_ATOMS: atom_id res chain seq x y z
N MET A 1 16.16 -8.99 -20.12
CA MET A 1 15.14 -8.08 -20.68
C MET A 1 14.52 -7.36 -19.50
N PRO A 2 14.39 -6.02 -19.48
CA PRO A 2 13.61 -5.36 -18.44
C PRO A 2 12.17 -5.87 -18.51
N THR A 3 11.59 -6.19 -17.36
CA THR A 3 10.18 -6.57 -17.27
C THR A 3 9.34 -5.30 -17.39
N THR A 4 8.44 -5.25 -18.37
CA THR A 4 7.46 -4.17 -18.53
C THR A 4 6.07 -4.74 -18.29
N LYS A 5 5.31 -4.09 -17.40
CA LYS A 5 3.89 -4.37 -17.17
C LYS A 5 3.13 -3.05 -17.33
N THR A 6 1.90 -3.11 -17.80
CA THR A 6 0.99 -1.96 -17.85
C THR A 6 0.25 -1.89 -16.51
N TRP A 7 0.27 -0.73 -15.88
CA TRP A 7 -0.35 -0.46 -14.58
C TRP A 7 -1.20 0.81 -14.71
N ASP A 8 -2.24 0.94 -13.90
CA ASP A 8 -2.77 2.27 -13.60
C ASP A 8 -1.87 3.01 -12.59
N ALA A 9 -2.16 4.28 -12.34
CA ALA A 9 -1.34 5.13 -11.48
C ALA A 9 -1.38 4.74 -9.99
N ASN A 10 -2.53 4.27 -9.49
CA ASN A 10 -2.68 3.85 -8.10
C ASN A 10 -1.88 2.56 -7.87
N GLU A 11 -2.05 1.55 -8.72
CA GLU A 11 -1.31 0.28 -8.59
C GLU A 11 0.21 0.52 -8.69
N ALA A 12 0.66 1.37 -9.62
CA ALA A 12 2.08 1.71 -9.76
C ALA A 12 2.65 2.45 -8.54
N THR A 13 1.90 3.40 -7.98
CA THR A 13 2.32 4.18 -6.80
C THR A 13 2.34 3.31 -5.54
N ALA A 14 1.26 2.55 -5.32
CA ALA A 14 1.17 1.62 -4.20
C ALA A 14 2.30 0.58 -4.25
N HIS A 15 2.66 0.09 -5.44
CA HIS A 15 3.74 -0.90 -5.59
C HIS A 15 5.11 -0.37 -5.13
N VAL A 16 5.38 0.94 -5.27
CA VAL A 16 6.60 1.54 -4.74
C VAL A 16 6.45 1.79 -3.24
N ALA A 17 5.35 2.41 -2.80
CA ALA A 17 5.11 2.72 -1.40
C ALA A 17 5.13 1.48 -0.51
N TYR A 18 4.41 0.42 -0.89
CA TYR A 18 4.35 -0.84 -0.17
C TYR A 18 5.74 -1.46 0.07
N ARG A 19 6.55 -1.51 -0.98
CA ARG A 19 7.89 -2.11 -0.90
C ARG A 19 8.86 -1.27 -0.07
N ALA A 20 8.60 0.03 0.06
CA ALA A 20 9.45 0.98 0.79
C ALA A 20 8.89 1.35 2.17
N SER A 21 7.90 0.61 2.69
CA SER A 21 7.29 0.86 4.00
C SER A 21 7.25 -0.40 4.87
N GLU A 22 7.49 -0.24 6.16
CA GLU A 22 7.26 -1.29 7.18
C GLU A 22 5.83 -1.18 7.77
N VAL A 23 5.27 0.03 7.80
CA VAL A 23 3.92 0.33 8.32
C VAL A 23 3.18 1.25 7.33
N ILE A 24 1.88 1.00 7.15
CA ILE A 24 1.00 1.74 6.22
C ILE A 24 -0.36 1.98 6.91
N ALA A 25 -0.55 3.18 7.46
CA ALA A 25 -1.85 3.60 7.98
C ALA A 25 -2.71 4.18 6.84
N ILE A 26 -3.94 3.69 6.68
CA ILE A 26 -4.83 4.05 5.57
C ILE A 26 -6.20 4.52 6.04
N TYR A 27 -6.86 5.31 5.19
CA TYR A 27 -8.29 5.60 5.25
C TYR A 27 -8.82 5.77 3.80
N PRO A 28 -9.98 5.18 3.45
CA PRO A 28 -10.48 5.23 2.08
C PRO A 28 -11.06 6.61 1.72
N ILE A 29 -10.53 7.23 0.66
CA ILE A 29 -11.12 8.40 0.01
C ILE A 29 -10.91 8.35 -1.51
N THR A 30 -11.97 8.61 -2.29
CA THR A 30 -11.89 8.65 -3.76
C THR A 30 -11.05 9.86 -4.21
N PRO A 31 -10.11 9.71 -5.17
CA PRO A 31 -9.82 8.54 -6.01
C PRO A 31 -8.66 7.65 -5.52
N ALA A 32 -8.17 7.86 -4.29
CA ALA A 32 -6.96 7.25 -3.77
C ALA A 32 -7.15 5.87 -3.11
N SER A 33 -8.41 5.50 -2.76
CA SER A 33 -8.72 4.22 -2.11
C SER A 33 -8.04 2.99 -2.73
N PRO A 34 -7.93 2.85 -4.07
CA PRO A 34 -7.28 1.68 -4.66
C PRO A 34 -5.82 1.47 -4.22
N MET A 35 -5.08 2.53 -3.84
CA MET A 35 -3.71 2.36 -3.33
C MET A 35 -3.68 1.60 -2.00
N GLY A 36 -4.61 1.93 -1.09
CA GLY A 36 -4.76 1.24 0.19
C GLY A 36 -5.24 -0.20 0.01
N GLU A 37 -6.21 -0.41 -0.89
CA GLU A 37 -6.73 -1.75 -1.23
C GLU A 37 -5.64 -2.67 -1.80
N HIS A 38 -4.77 -2.14 -2.68
CA HIS A 38 -3.62 -2.90 -3.18
C HIS A 38 -2.63 -3.26 -2.07
N ALA A 39 -2.30 -2.30 -1.20
CA ALA A 39 -1.39 -2.53 -0.07
C ALA A 39 -1.94 -3.60 0.88
N ASP A 40 -3.20 -3.50 1.27
CA ASP A 40 -3.88 -4.48 2.13
C ASP A 40 -3.92 -5.87 1.47
N ALA A 41 -4.27 -5.95 0.18
CA ALA A 41 -4.29 -7.22 -0.55
C ALA A 41 -2.92 -7.89 -0.65
N TRP A 42 -1.84 -7.12 -0.88
CA TRP A 42 -0.48 -7.65 -0.91
C TRP A 42 0.00 -8.10 0.48
N ALA A 43 -0.35 -7.35 1.55
CA ALA A 43 -0.06 -7.74 2.93
C ALA A 43 -0.79 -9.03 3.31
N ALA A 44 -2.09 -9.14 2.99
CA ALA A 44 -2.88 -10.35 3.19
C ALA A 44 -2.34 -11.55 2.39
N ALA A 45 -1.73 -11.31 1.23
CA ALA A 45 -1.05 -12.34 0.45
C ALA A 45 0.36 -12.69 0.96
N GLY A 46 0.85 -12.03 2.02
CA GLY A 46 2.17 -12.26 2.61
C GLY A 46 3.32 -11.78 1.73
N GLN A 47 3.10 -10.77 0.88
CA GLN A 47 4.13 -10.26 0.00
C GLN A 47 5.17 -9.45 0.79
N PRO A 48 6.47 -9.79 0.73
CA PRO A 48 7.48 -9.03 1.48
C PRO A 48 7.81 -7.69 0.81
N ASN A 49 8.20 -6.72 1.63
CA ASN A 49 8.79 -5.45 1.23
C ASN A 49 10.30 -5.60 0.98
N LEU A 50 11.02 -4.48 0.78
CA LEU A 50 12.46 -4.49 0.49
C LEU A 50 13.34 -4.99 1.64
N TRP A 51 12.82 -5.04 2.87
CA TRP A 51 13.54 -5.57 4.03
C TRP A 51 13.27 -7.06 4.27
N GLY A 52 12.34 -7.65 3.52
CA GLY A 52 11.97 -9.06 3.64
C GLY A 52 10.79 -9.30 4.59
N ASP A 53 10.22 -8.25 5.17
CA ASP A 53 9.06 -8.31 6.07
C ASP A 53 7.77 -7.95 5.34
N VAL A 54 6.63 -8.41 5.85
CA VAL A 54 5.32 -8.00 5.33
C VAL A 54 4.90 -6.70 6.02
N PRO A 55 4.65 -5.60 5.28
CA PRO A 55 4.19 -4.35 5.87
C PRO A 55 2.93 -4.52 6.71
N GLU A 56 2.88 -3.87 7.86
CA GLU A 56 1.66 -3.77 8.66
C GLU A 56 0.73 -2.72 8.03
N VAL A 57 -0.44 -3.16 7.56
CA VAL A 57 -1.46 -2.27 6.98
C VAL A 57 -2.62 -2.15 7.95
N ALA A 58 -2.96 -0.91 8.32
CA ALA A 58 -4.03 -0.63 9.28
C ALA A 58 -4.98 0.43 8.74
N GLU A 59 -6.25 0.06 8.58
CA GLU A 59 -7.32 1.02 8.29
C GLU A 59 -7.81 1.70 9.57
N LEU A 60 -7.81 3.03 9.56
CA LEU A 60 -8.20 3.84 10.72
C LEU A 60 -9.56 4.52 10.52
N GLN A 61 -10.02 5.30 11.50
CA GLN A 61 -11.36 5.88 11.50
C GLN A 61 -11.51 7.14 10.60
N SER A 62 -10.41 7.79 10.24
CA SER A 62 -10.37 9.00 9.39
C SER A 62 -8.96 9.25 8.88
N GLU A 63 -8.80 10.14 7.89
CA GLU A 63 -7.47 10.61 7.44
C GLU A 63 -6.70 11.28 8.57
N GLY A 64 -7.40 11.98 9.49
CA GLY A 64 -6.79 12.55 10.69
C GLY A 64 -6.29 11.47 11.65
N GLY A 65 -6.96 10.33 11.71
CA GLY A 65 -6.46 9.14 12.38
C GLY A 65 -5.21 8.59 11.72
N ALA A 66 -5.24 8.39 10.40
CA ALA A 66 -4.11 7.90 9.60
C ALA A 66 -2.86 8.78 9.76
N ALA A 67 -3.02 10.10 9.79
CA ALA A 67 -1.92 11.03 9.95
C ALA A 67 -1.30 11.07 11.36
N GLY A 68 -2.05 10.63 12.39
CA GLY A 68 -1.60 10.62 13.78
C GLY A 68 -1.03 9.29 14.28
N ALA A 69 -1.12 8.25 13.46
CA ALA A 69 -0.59 6.92 13.73
C ALA A 69 0.90 6.79 13.36
#